data_AF-A0A916QZZ5-F1
#
_entry.id   AF-A0A916QZZ5-F1
#
_cell.length_a   1.000
_cell.length_b   1.000
_cell.length_c   1.000
_cell.angle_alpha   90.00
_cell.angle_beta   90.00
_cell.angle_gamma   90.00
#
_symmetry.space_group_name_H-M   'P 1'
#
loop_
_entity.id
_entity.type
_entity.pdbx_description
1 polymer ?
#
loop_
_entity_poly.entity_id
_entity_poly.type
_entity_poly.pdbx_seq_one_letter_code
_entity_poly.pdbx_strand_id
1 'polypeptide(L)'
;MTDIWRIFIAQRICWENGWRILFHSPTVYQERNIHNLMQDFEQEIPGYLNNEKIAKLLSEVKLKTGKNAISDNLRKCYETLIKSDIFPPQEIDLVEAWLKDIDTVLTSS
;
A
#
# COMPACT_ATOMS: atom_id res chain seq x y z
N MET A 1 4.22 9.80 4.53
CA MET A 1 4.71 8.77 3.57
C MET A 1 3.82 7.52 3.44
N THR A 2 3.09 7.10 4.47
CA THR A 2 2.35 5.81 4.53
C THR A 2 1.37 5.59 3.37
N ASP A 3 0.62 6.59 2.91
CA ASP A 3 -0.38 6.40 1.85
C ASP A 3 0.23 6.24 0.46
N ILE A 4 1.41 6.84 0.21
CA ILE A 4 2.14 6.70 -1.05
C ILE A 4 2.64 5.27 -1.23
N TRP A 5 3.16 4.65 -0.17
CA TRP A 5 3.64 3.27 -0.29
C TRP A 5 2.51 2.26 -0.41
N ARG A 6 1.34 2.55 0.20
CA ARG A 6 0.14 1.74 0.04
C ARG A 6 -0.36 1.71 -1.41
N ILE A 7 -0.26 2.82 -2.16
CA ILE A 7 -0.64 2.81 -3.59
C ILE A 7 0.31 1.94 -4.43
N PHE A 8 1.61 1.83 -4.10
CA PHE A 8 2.50 0.90 -4.79
C PHE A 8 2.08 -0.56 -4.61
N ILE A 9 1.64 -0.94 -3.41
CA ILE A 9 1.12 -2.29 -3.14
C ILE A 9 -0.16 -2.54 -3.93
N ALA A 10 -1.12 -1.62 -3.84
CA ALA A 10 -2.37 -1.71 -4.59
C ALA A 10 -2.11 -1.80 -6.11
N GLN A 11 -1.18 -0.99 -6.62
CA GLN A 11 -0.79 -0.98 -8.02
C GLN A 11 -0.18 -2.30 -8.47
N ARG A 12 0.72 -2.86 -7.67
CA ARG A 12 1.32 -4.17 -7.95
C ARG A 12 0.26 -5.28 -8.04
N ILE A 13 -0.74 -5.26 -7.16
CA ILE A 13 -1.86 -6.22 -7.16
C ILE A 13 -2.77 -5.99 -8.38
N CYS A 14 -3.09 -4.75 -8.72
CA CYS A 14 -3.86 -4.42 -9.92
C CYS A 14 -3.20 -4.94 -11.19
N TRP A 15 -1.88 -4.74 -11.33
CA TRP A 15 -1.11 -5.22 -12.47
C TRP A 15 -1.11 -6.74 -12.59
N GLU A 16 -1.01 -7.49 -11.48
CA GLU A 16 -1.14 -8.96 -11.49
C GLU A 16 -2.49 -9.44 -12.05
N ASN A 17 -3.52 -8.62 -11.91
CA ASN A 17 -4.86 -8.90 -12.38
C ASN A 17 -5.16 -8.31 -13.77
N GLY A 18 -4.17 -7.71 -14.43
CA GLY A 18 -4.35 -7.02 -15.71
C GLY A 18 -5.24 -5.76 -15.61
N TRP A 19 -5.44 -5.23 -14.40
CA TRP A 19 -6.24 -4.03 -14.17
C TRP A 19 -5.41 -2.76 -14.39
N ARG A 20 -6.10 -1.69 -14.79
CA ARG A 20 -5.52 -0.37 -15.02
C ARG A 20 -5.89 0.57 -13.88
N ILE A 21 -4.98 1.49 -13.57
CA ILE A 21 -5.20 2.54 -12.58
C ILE A 21 -5.41 3.84 -13.33
N LEU A 22 -6.51 4.52 -13.01
CA LEU A 22 -6.86 5.82 -13.57
C LEU A 22 -6.53 6.90 -12.55
N PHE A 23 -5.89 7.98 -13.01
CA PHE A 23 -5.65 9.17 -12.22
C PHE A 23 -6.51 10.31 -12.76
N HIS A 24 -7.13 11.07 -11.85
CA HIS A 24 -7.89 12.28 -12.20
C HIS A 24 -7.65 13.37 -11.15
N SER A 25 -7.90 14.63 -11.52
CA SER A 25 -7.77 15.77 -10.62
C SER A 25 -8.77 15.68 -9.47
N PRO A 26 -8.42 16.11 -8.23
CA PRO A 26 -9.33 16.07 -7.09
C PRO A 26 -10.67 16.74 -7.41
N THR A 27 -11.77 16.08 -7.08
CA THR A 27 -13.14 16.58 -7.28
C THR A 27 -13.75 17.17 -6.00
N VAL A 28 -13.01 17.12 -4.90
CA VAL A 28 -13.45 17.56 -3.57
C VAL A 28 -12.78 18.88 -3.19
N TYR A 29 -13.48 19.69 -2.39
CA TYR A 29 -12.87 20.81 -1.70
C TYR A 29 -11.94 20.27 -0.60
N GLN A 30 -10.72 20.77 -0.55
CA GLN A 30 -9.73 20.37 0.46
C GLN A 30 -9.50 21.53 1.42
N GLU A 31 -9.93 21.36 2.67
CA GLU A 31 -9.46 22.19 3.77
C GLU A 31 -8.08 21.65 4.21
N ARG A 32 -7.04 22.46 4.00
CA ARG A 32 -5.65 22.06 4.28
C ARG A 32 -5.29 22.38 5.72
N ASN A 33 -4.59 21.45 6.36
CA ASN A 33 -3.95 21.70 7.65
C ASN A 33 -2.87 22.78 7.50
N ILE A 34 -2.58 23.51 8.58
CA ILE A 34 -1.48 24.47 8.61
C ILE A 34 -0.16 23.70 8.48
N HIS A 35 0.57 24.00 7.42
CA HIS A 35 1.80 23.31 7.06
C HIS A 35 3.02 23.86 7.82
N ASN A 36 3.92 22.96 8.23
CA ASN A 36 5.28 23.31 8.62
C ASN A 36 6.24 22.79 7.55
N LEU A 37 6.72 23.70 6.70
CA LEU A 37 7.49 23.36 5.50
C LEU A 37 8.71 22.47 5.78
N MET A 38 9.42 22.70 6.89
CA MET A 38 10.62 21.92 7.21
C MET A 38 10.26 20.52 7.70
N GLN A 39 9.17 20.41 8.48
CA GLN A 39 8.69 19.11 8.96
C GLN A 39 8.10 18.27 7.80
N ASP A 40 7.33 18.90 6.92
CA ASP A 40 6.76 18.24 5.75
C ASP A 40 7.88 17.73 4.83
N PHE A 41 8.91 18.55 4.59
CA PHE A 41 10.08 18.13 3.84
C PHE A 41 10.77 16.91 4.47
N GLU A 42 11.01 16.92 5.79
CA GLU A 42 11.64 15.80 6.50
C GLU A 42 10.81 14.50 6.36
N GLN A 43 9.49 14.60 6.44
CA GLN A 43 8.57 13.45 6.27
C GLN A 43 8.58 12.88 4.85
N GLU A 44 9.02 13.65 3.85
CA GLU A 44 9.13 13.20 2.46
C GLU A 44 10.46 12.51 2.15
N ILE A 45 11.53 12.77 2.92
CA ILE A 45 12.87 12.18 2.72
C ILE A 45 12.83 10.65 2.60
N PRO A 46 12.12 9.88 3.47
CA PRO A 46 12.05 8.44 3.35
C PRO A 46 11.49 7.98 2.01
N GLY A 47 10.54 8.73 1.43
CA GLY A 47 9.99 8.44 0.11
C GLY A 47 11.04 8.57 -0.98
N TYR A 48 11.77 9.69 -1.00
CA TYR A 48 12.84 9.89 -1.97
C TYR A 48 13.93 8.80 -1.90
N LEU A 49 14.24 8.31 -0.70
CA LEU A 49 15.27 7.28 -0.52
C LEU A 49 14.79 5.86 -0.84
N ASN A 50 13.52 5.55 -0.60
CA ASN A 50 13.04 4.16 -0.63
C ASN A 50 12.08 3.82 -1.77
N ASN A 51 11.51 4.80 -2.49
CA ASN A 51 10.48 4.53 -3.50
C ASN A 51 10.96 3.54 -4.59
N GLU A 52 12.18 3.71 -5.11
CA GLU A 52 12.74 2.79 -6.10
C GLU A 52 12.96 1.38 -5.53
N LYS A 53 13.51 1.30 -4.31
CA LYS A 53 13.71 0.02 -3.60
C LYS A 53 12.37 -0.70 -3.40
N ILE A 54 11.33 0.01 -2.96
CA ILE A 54 9.99 -0.54 -2.76
C ILE A 54 9.40 -1.05 -4.07
N ALA A 55 9.47 -0.25 -5.14
CA ALA A 55 8.97 -0.65 -6.46
C ALA A 55 9.65 -1.92 -6.95
N LYS A 56 10.98 -2.01 -6.80
CA LYS A 56 11.75 -3.21 -7.17
C LYS A 56 11.33 -4.42 -6.36
N LEU A 57 11.32 -4.31 -5.02
CA LEU A 57 10.91 -5.41 -4.13
C LEU A 57 9.53 -5.93 -4.48
N LEU A 58 8.55 -5.04 -4.66
CA LEU A 58 7.18 -5.40 -4.99
C LEU A 58 7.06 -6.06 -6.38
N SER A 59 7.87 -5.62 -7.36
CA SER A 59 7.90 -6.22 -8.70
C SER A 59 8.37 -7.69 -8.68
N GLU A 60 9.25 -8.05 -7.74
CA GLU A 60 9.80 -9.39 -7.59
C GLU A 60 8.87 -10.34 -6.82
N VAL A 61 7.84 -9.82 -6.13
CA VAL A 61 6.87 -10.64 -5.40
C VAL A 61 6.01 -11.45 -6.36
N LYS A 62 5.98 -12.77 -6.14
CA LYS A 62 5.12 -13.72 -6.86
C LYS A 62 3.70 -13.68 -6.31
N LEU A 63 2.83 -12.97 -7.03
CA LEU A 63 1.41 -12.86 -6.73
C LEU A 63 0.60 -13.86 -7.57
N LYS A 64 -0.68 -14.04 -7.21
CA LYS A 64 -1.64 -14.86 -7.97
C LYS A 64 -2.71 -13.96 -8.56
N THR A 65 -3.17 -14.26 -9.77
CA THR A 65 -4.32 -13.58 -10.39
C THR A 65 -5.64 -14.03 -9.77
N GLY A 66 -6.63 -13.13 -9.75
CA GLY A 66 -8.01 -13.39 -9.32
C GLY A 66 -8.40 -12.68 -8.04
N LYS A 67 -9.70 -12.34 -7.91
CA LYS A 67 -10.24 -11.63 -6.74
C LYS A 67 -10.01 -12.37 -5.43
N ASN A 68 -10.11 -13.70 -5.44
CA ASN A 68 -9.92 -14.54 -4.27
C ASN A 68 -8.47 -14.53 -3.76
N ALA A 69 -7.50 -14.07 -4.59
CA ALA A 69 -6.09 -13.98 -4.21
C ALA A 69 -5.69 -12.61 -3.65
N ILE A 70 -6.59 -11.61 -3.64
CA ILE A 70 -6.24 -10.24 -3.22
C ILE A 70 -5.72 -10.22 -1.78
N SER A 71 -6.39 -10.88 -0.85
CA SER A 71 -6.00 -10.92 0.57
C SER A 71 -4.62 -11.54 0.77
N ASP A 72 -4.38 -12.71 0.15
CA ASP A 72 -3.08 -13.39 0.17
C ASP A 72 -1.97 -12.54 -0.45
N ASN A 73 -2.28 -11.87 -1.57
CA ASN A 73 -1.33 -11.01 -2.26
C ASN A 73 -0.96 -9.78 -1.42
N LEU A 74 -1.95 -9.17 -0.76
CA LEU A 74 -1.74 -8.06 0.16
C LEU A 74 -0.79 -8.47 1.28
N ARG A 75 -1.06 -9.60 1.95
CA ARG A 75 -0.21 -10.15 3.01
C ARG A 75 1.23 -10.35 2.53
N LYS A 76 1.44 -10.99 1.37
CA LYS A 76 2.78 -11.21 0.80
C LYS A 76 3.55 -9.92 0.51
N CYS A 77 2.87 -8.89 0.01
CA CYS A 77 3.50 -7.60 -0.22
C CYS A 77 3.98 -6.97 1.10
N TYR A 78 3.14 -6.95 2.14
CA TYR A 78 3.53 -6.43 3.45
C TYR A 78 4.65 -7.24 4.09
N GLU A 79 4.58 -8.58 4.06
CA GLU A 79 5.65 -9.44 4.55
C GLU A 79 6.99 -9.15 3.86
N THR A 80 6.99 -8.92 2.55
CA THR A 80 8.20 -8.57 1.79
C THR A 80 8.78 -7.23 2.23
N LEU A 81 7.93 -6.23 2.43
CA LEU A 81 8.34 -4.89 2.85
C LEU A 81 8.82 -4.86 4.31
N ILE A 82 8.19 -5.64 5.20
CA ILE A 82 8.63 -5.82 6.59
C ILE A 82 9.99 -6.52 6.64
N LYS A 83 10.17 -7.63 5.90
CA LYS A 83 11.46 -8.34 5.80
C LYS A 83 12.60 -7.48 5.25
N SER A 84 12.28 -6.39 4.57
CA SER A 84 13.24 -5.46 3.96
C SER A 84 13.45 -4.17 4.76
N ASP A 85 12.95 -4.14 6.01
CA ASP A 85 12.97 -3.02 6.95
C ASP A 85 12.34 -1.72 6.41
N ILE A 86 11.40 -1.84 5.46
CA ILE A 86 10.61 -0.70 4.96
C ILE A 86 9.47 -0.37 5.93
N PHE A 87 8.82 -1.41 6.45
CA PHE A 87 7.75 -1.29 7.42
C PHE A 87 8.15 -1.94 8.75
N PRO A 88 7.68 -1.39 9.88
CA PRO A 88 7.87 -2.03 11.16
C PRO A 88 7.05 -3.34 11.22
N PRO A 89 7.50 -4.36 11.97
CA PRO A 89 6.83 -5.65 12.04
C PRO A 89 5.34 -5.58 12.44
N GLN A 90 4.98 -4.59 13.26
CA GLN A 90 3.62 -4.37 13.76
C GLN A 90 2.61 -4.02 12.66
N GLU A 91 3.06 -3.59 11.47
CA GLU A 91 2.15 -3.34 10.35
C GLU A 91 1.39 -4.60 9.93
N ILE A 92 1.97 -5.79 10.14
CA ILE A 92 1.28 -7.04 9.79
C ILE A 92 0.02 -7.23 10.65
N ASP A 93 0.05 -6.82 11.92
CA ASP A 93 -1.09 -6.97 12.82
C ASP A 93 -2.28 -6.12 12.34
N LEU A 94 -2.00 -4.92 11.79
CA LEU A 94 -3.00 -4.05 11.20
C LEU A 94 -3.59 -4.64 9.91
N VAL A 95 -2.75 -5.24 9.06
CA VAL A 95 -3.20 -5.91 7.84
C VAL A 95 -4.09 -7.11 8.17
N GLU A 96 -3.71 -7.92 9.15
CA GLU A 96 -4.50 -9.07 9.60
C GLU A 96 -5.85 -8.64 10.19
N ALA A 97 -5.87 -7.60 11.02
CA ALA A 97 -7.11 -7.04 11.55
C ALA A 97 -8.02 -6.56 10.42
N TRP A 98 -7.48 -5.79 9.46
CA TRP A 98 -8.24 -5.32 8.29
C TRP A 98 -8.80 -6.48 7.45
N LEU A 99 -8.00 -7.50 7.15
CA LEU A 99 -8.43 -8.65 6.35
C LEU A 99 -9.55 -9.42 7.04
N LYS A 100 -9.50 -9.57 8.37
CA LYS A 100 -10.55 -10.19 9.16
C LYS A 100 -11.86 -9.40 9.11
N ASP A 101 -11.79 -8.08 9.21
CA ASP A 101 -12.96 -7.22 9.13
C ASP A 101 -13.61 -7.30 7.74
N ILE A 102 -12.80 -7.29 6.68
CA ILE A 102 -13.28 -7.44 5.30
C ILE A 102 -13.93 -8.81 5.06
N ASP A 103 -13.34 -9.89 5.57
CA ASP A 103 -13.92 -11.24 5.45
C ASP A 103 -15.30 -11.32 6.13
N THR A 104 -15.46 -10.66 7.27
CA THR A 104 -16.75 -10.55 7.97
C THR A 104 -17.81 -9.86 7.11
N VAL A 105 -17.45 -8.80 6.40
CA VAL A 105 -18.37 -8.08 5.49
C VAL A 105 -18.74 -8.93 4.28
N LEU A 106 -17.77 -9.64 3.69
CA LEU A 106 -17.97 -10.47 2.51
C LEU A 106 -18.80 -11.72 2.77
N THR A 107 -18.70 -12.30 3.97
CA THR A 107 -19.45 -13.50 4.39
C THR A 107 -20.84 -13.19 4.94
N SER A 108 -21.08 -11.94 5.34
CA SER A 108 -22.40 -11.46 5.80
C SER A 108 -23.35 -11.04 4.65
N SER A 109 -22.94 -11.28 3.39
CA SER A 109 -23.68 -10.97 2.16
C SER A 109 -24.10 -12.25 1.44
#